data_AF-A0A218WF50-F1
#
_entry.id   AF-A0A218WF50-F1
#
_cell.length_a   1.000
_cell.length_b   1.000
_cell.length_c   1.000
_cell.angle_alpha   90.00
_cell.angle_beta   90.00
_cell.angle_gamma   90.00
#
_symmetry.space_group_name_H-M   'P 1'
#
loop_
_entity.id
_entity.type
_entity.pdbx_description
1 polymer ?
#
loop_
_entity_poly.entity_id
_entity_poly.type
_entity_poly.pdbx_seq_one_letter_code
_entity_poly.pdbx_strand_id
1 'polypeptide(L)'
;MGVVSYSMEVSTSISPARMFKAFVLDDKLIPTILQQAIKSVETVEGDGGPGTIKLVHFGDASTFNSVKHRVDELDKEKLRYSYTIIEGDALMGALEKITNELKFEAGQGGGCVCKSTSK
;
A
#
# COMPACT_ATOMS: atom_id res chain seq x y z
N MET A 1 -5.04 -23.11 -8.62
CA MET A 1 -5.62 -21.75 -8.71
C MET A 1 -4.70 -20.91 -9.58
N GLY A 2 -5.26 -20.04 -10.44
CA GLY A 2 -4.45 -19.16 -11.30
C GLY A 2 -4.00 -17.91 -10.56
N VAL A 3 -2.92 -17.28 -11.04
CA VAL A 3 -2.42 -15.99 -10.54
C VAL A 3 -2.46 -15.00 -11.70
N VAL A 4 -3.00 -13.81 -11.46
CA VAL A 4 -3.00 -12.71 -12.43
C VAL A 4 -2.11 -11.61 -11.87
N SER A 5 -1.06 -11.24 -12.60
CA SER A 5 -0.13 -10.20 -12.17
C SER A 5 -0.32 -8.91 -12.98
N TYR A 6 -0.34 -7.79 -12.28
CA TYR A 6 -0.30 -6.45 -12.86
C TYR A 6 0.86 -5.66 -12.25
N SER A 7 1.57 -4.88 -13.08
CA SER A 7 2.67 -4.02 -12.64
C SER A 7 2.51 -2.63 -13.22
N MET A 8 2.83 -1.61 -12.43
CA MET A 8 2.87 -0.21 -12.84
C MET A 8 4.09 0.50 -12.25
N GLU A 9 4.52 1.56 -12.94
CA GLU A 9 5.60 2.44 -12.49
C GLU A 9 5.15 3.90 -12.60
N VAL A 10 5.42 4.70 -11.57
CA VAL A 10 5.09 6.13 -11.52
C VAL A 10 6.34 6.92 -11.14
N SER A 11 6.71 7.89 -11.98
CA SER A 11 7.83 8.80 -11.70
C SER A 11 7.34 10.04 -10.94
N THR A 12 8.12 10.47 -9.95
CA THR A 12 7.85 11.67 -9.14
C THR A 12 9.12 12.49 -8.95
N SER A 13 8.98 13.79 -8.71
CA SER A 13 10.11 14.69 -8.39
C SER A 13 10.56 14.61 -6.93
N ILE A 14 9.92 13.78 -6.10
CA ILE A 14 10.19 13.65 -4.67
C ILE A 14 11.19 12.51 -4.46
N SER A 15 12.14 12.67 -3.54
CA SER A 15 13.15 11.64 -3.28
C SER A 15 12.54 10.32 -2.75
N PRO A 16 13.17 9.16 -3.01
CA PRO A 16 12.62 7.87 -2.63
C PRO A 16 12.34 7.72 -1.13
N ALA A 17 13.27 8.17 -0.28
CA ALA A 17 13.12 8.09 1.18
C ALA A 17 11.93 8.91 1.68
N ARG A 18 11.67 10.08 1.07
CA ARG A 18 10.53 10.94 1.44
C ARG A 18 9.22 10.34 0.94
N MET A 19 9.20 9.77 -0.25
CA MET A 19 8.03 9.03 -0.77
C MET A 19 7.72 7.81 0.10
N PHE A 20 8.71 7.00 0.43
CA PHE A 20 8.54 5.84 1.30
C PHE A 20 8.02 6.23 2.68
N LYS A 21 8.58 7.27 3.29
CA LYS A 21 8.08 7.79 4.56
C LYS A 21 6.61 8.22 4.47
N ALA A 22 6.25 8.97 3.43
CA ALA A 22 4.92 9.51 3.24
C ALA A 22 3.85 8.44 2.95
N PHE A 23 4.16 7.45 2.11
CA PHE A 23 3.18 6.46 1.64
C PHE A 23 3.15 5.17 2.46
N VAL A 24 4.24 4.83 3.16
CA VAL A 24 4.38 3.56 3.87
C VAL A 24 4.47 3.74 5.39
N LEU A 25 5.24 4.73 5.85
CA LEU A 25 5.52 4.89 7.28
C LEU A 25 4.55 5.83 8.00
N ASP A 26 3.77 6.63 7.26
CA ASP A 26 2.82 7.60 7.80
C ASP A 26 1.39 7.28 7.37
N ASP A 27 0.72 6.43 8.17
CA ASP A 27 -0.66 6.01 7.92
C ASP A 27 -1.68 7.17 8.01
N LYS A 28 -1.29 8.31 8.57
CA LYS A 28 -2.18 9.46 8.77
C LYS A 28 -2.14 10.45 7.61
N LEU A 29 -1.07 10.44 6.82
CA LEU A 29 -0.87 11.43 5.77
C LEU A 29 -1.96 11.33 4.68
N ILE A 30 -2.16 10.15 4.09
CA ILE A 30 -3.13 9.97 2.99
C ILE A 30 -4.56 10.29 3.45
N PRO A 31 -5.06 9.79 4.61
CA PRO A 31 -6.36 10.20 5.12
C PRO A 31 -6.51 11.71 5.30
N THR A 32 -5.44 12.41 5.67
CA THR A 32 -5.46 13.86 5.89
C THR A 32 -5.52 14.66 4.59
N ILE A 33 -4.75 14.26 3.56
CA ILE A 33 -4.61 15.03 2.31
C ILE A 33 -5.53 14.55 1.19
N LEU A 34 -6.03 13.32 1.28
CA LEU A 34 -6.83 12.66 0.23
C LEU A 34 -7.95 11.80 0.85
N GLN A 35 -8.72 12.41 1.75
CA GLN A 35 -9.78 11.75 2.52
C GLN A 35 -10.85 11.05 1.63
N GLN A 36 -11.08 11.57 0.42
CA GLN A 36 -12.00 10.98 -0.54
C GLN A 36 -11.55 9.60 -1.05
N ALA A 37 -10.24 9.30 -1.02
CA ALA A 37 -9.72 8.00 -1.43
C ALA A 37 -9.60 7.05 -0.23
N ILE A 38 -9.01 7.52 0.88
CA ILE A 38 -8.86 6.76 2.12
C ILE A 38 -9.38 7.61 3.26
N LYS A 39 -10.38 7.11 3.99
CA LYS A 39 -11.00 7.81 5.12
C LYS A 39 -10.23 7.62 6.41
N SER A 40 -9.77 6.40 6.69
CA SER A 40 -8.97 6.09 7.88
C SER A 40 -8.14 4.82 7.67
N VAL A 41 -7.08 4.70 8.47
CA VAL A 41 -6.25 3.50 8.59
C VAL A 41 -6.08 3.21 10.07
N GLU A 42 -6.40 1.99 10.48
CA GLU A 42 -6.36 1.54 11.86
C GLU A 42 -5.50 0.30 11.97
N THR A 43 -4.57 0.28 12.92
CA THR A 43 -3.82 -0.95 13.24
C THR A 43 -4.67 -1.80 14.17
N VAL A 44 -5.11 -2.96 13.68
CA VAL A 44 -5.95 -3.90 14.42
C VAL A 44 -5.09 -4.82 15.28
N GLU A 45 -3.94 -5.23 14.75
CA GLU A 45 -2.99 -6.13 15.42
C GLU A 45 -1.57 -5.81 14.95
N GLY A 46 -0.59 -5.90 15.84
CA GLY A 46 0.82 -5.72 15.54
C GLY A 46 1.36 -4.31 15.85
N ASP A 47 2.61 -4.08 15.44
CA ASP A 47 3.42 -2.90 15.80
C ASP A 47 3.78 -2.01 14.61
N GLY A 48 3.25 -2.33 13.41
CA GLY A 48 3.58 -1.68 12.15
C GLY A 48 4.55 -2.46 11.26
N GLY A 49 5.23 -3.48 11.78
CA GLY A 49 6.14 -4.36 11.04
C GLY A 49 5.45 -5.56 10.37
N PRO A 50 6.23 -6.51 9.78
CA PRO A 50 5.70 -7.75 9.23
C PRO A 50 4.78 -8.50 10.20
N GLY A 51 3.63 -8.96 9.72
CA GLY A 51 2.57 -9.58 10.50
C GLY A 51 1.48 -8.60 10.98
N THR A 52 1.75 -7.30 10.97
CA THR A 52 0.75 -6.28 11.36
C THR A 52 -0.47 -6.34 10.47
N ILE A 53 -1.66 -6.30 11.06
CA ILE A 53 -2.94 -6.20 10.36
C ILE A 53 -3.45 -4.77 10.47
N LYS A 54 -3.64 -4.10 9.34
CA LYS A 54 -4.31 -2.80 9.28
C LYS A 54 -5.65 -2.91 8.58
N LEU A 55 -6.66 -2.23 9.13
CA LEU A 55 -7.96 -2.00 8.54
C LEU A 55 -7.94 -0.64 7.84
N VAL A 56 -8.15 -0.64 6.53
CA VAL A 56 -8.22 0.56 5.71
C VAL A 56 -9.66 0.79 5.33
N HIS A 57 -10.22 1.93 5.71
CA HIS A 57 -11.53 2.39 5.26
C HIS A 57 -11.35 3.32 4.08
N PHE A 58 -11.98 2.98 2.95
CA PHE A 58 -11.94 3.84 1.78
C PHE A 58 -12.92 5.00 1.92
N GLY A 59 -12.62 6.10 1.20
CA GLY A 59 -13.52 7.24 1.09
C GLY A 59 -14.50 7.07 -0.07
N ASP A 60 -15.35 8.09 -0.26
CA ASP A 60 -16.47 8.06 -1.22
C ASP A 60 -16.05 7.97 -2.70
N ALA A 61 -14.76 8.10 -3.02
CA ALA A 61 -14.22 7.89 -4.37
C ALA A 61 -13.99 6.40 -4.70
N SER A 62 -14.14 5.51 -3.73
CA SER A 62 -14.00 4.05 -3.90
C SER A 62 -15.36 3.37 -4.03
N THR A 63 -15.43 2.32 -4.86
CA THR A 63 -16.59 1.41 -4.93
C THR A 63 -16.59 0.38 -3.80
N PHE A 64 -15.49 0.27 -3.06
CA PHE A 64 -15.28 -0.65 -1.94
C PHE A 64 -15.28 0.10 -0.63
N ASN A 65 -15.74 -0.53 0.44
CA ASN A 65 -15.87 0.05 1.77
C ASN A 65 -14.57 -0.04 2.56
N SER A 66 -13.97 -1.23 2.64
CA SER A 66 -12.78 -1.44 3.48
C SER A 66 -12.05 -2.75 3.17
N VAL A 67 -10.76 -2.76 3.47
CA VAL A 67 -9.93 -3.97 3.43
C VAL A 67 -9.13 -4.14 4.70
N LYS A 68 -8.89 -5.39 5.10
CA LYS A 68 -7.79 -5.73 5.99
C LYS A 68 -6.61 -6.18 5.14
N HIS A 69 -5.49 -5.51 5.31
CA HIS A 69 -4.24 -5.99 4.79
C HIS A 69 -3.26 -6.38 5.90
N ARG A 70 -2.47 -7.41 5.65
CA ARG A 70 -1.37 -7.83 6.49
C ARG A 70 -0.07 -7.35 5.86
N VAL A 71 0.79 -6.72 6.65
CA VAL A 71 2.16 -6.38 6.24
C VAL A 71 2.96 -7.66 6.08
N ASP A 72 3.56 -7.87 4.92
CA ASP A 72 4.41 -9.04 4.65
C ASP A 72 5.90 -8.67 4.74
N GLU A 73 6.27 -7.47 4.27
CA GLU A 73 7.64 -6.95 4.33
C GLU A 73 7.64 -5.45 4.61
N LEU A 74 8.57 -4.99 5.45
CA LEU A 74 8.91 -3.59 5.62
C LEU A 74 10.43 -3.43 5.68
N ASP A 75 11.07 -3.14 4.54
CA ASP A 75 12.51 -2.91 4.43
C ASP A 75 12.77 -1.41 4.24
N LYS A 76 13.19 -0.75 5.33
CA LYS A 76 13.49 0.69 5.35
C LYS A 76 14.79 1.04 4.65
N GLU A 77 15.72 0.10 4.51
CA GLU A 77 17.01 0.33 3.85
C GLU A 77 16.87 0.24 2.34
N LYS A 78 16.14 -0.77 1.87
CA LYS A 78 15.88 -0.99 0.43
C LYS A 78 14.63 -0.27 -0.06
N LEU A 79 13.92 0.44 0.82
CA LEU A 79 12.67 1.15 0.54
C LEU A 79 11.64 0.24 -0.15
N ARG A 80 11.43 -0.94 0.45
CA ARG A 80 10.46 -1.94 -0.01
C ARG A 80 9.38 -2.16 1.02
N TYR A 81 8.18 -2.36 0.52
CA TYR A 81 7.03 -2.67 1.34
C TYR A 81 6.15 -3.66 0.59
N SER A 82 5.70 -4.70 1.27
CA SER A 82 4.71 -5.59 0.70
C SER A 82 3.62 -5.91 1.70
N TYR A 83 2.42 -6.14 1.19
CA TYR A 83 1.26 -6.47 1.99
C TYR A 83 0.28 -7.34 1.21
N THR A 84 -0.49 -8.13 1.93
CA THR A 84 -1.53 -8.98 1.37
C THR A 84 -2.89 -8.53 1.89
N ILE A 85 -3.83 -8.26 0.99
CA ILE A 85 -5.25 -8.11 1.32
C ILE A 85 -5.78 -9.50 1.63
N ILE A 86 -6.22 -9.69 2.87
CA ILE A 86 -6.68 -10.98 3.40
C ILE A 86 -8.19 -11.00 3.70
N GLU A 87 -8.82 -9.82 3.75
CA GLU A 87 -10.26 -9.67 3.99
C GLU A 87 -10.71 -8.33 3.38
N GLY A 88 -11.97 -8.25 2.94
CA GLY A 88 -12.56 -7.03 2.42
C GLY A 88 -13.37 -7.27 1.15
N ASP A 89 -14.26 -6.34 0.85
CA ASP A 89 -15.14 -6.39 -0.32
C ASP A 89 -14.39 -6.26 -1.65
N ALA A 90 -13.16 -5.73 -1.63
CA ALA A 90 -12.26 -5.73 -2.78
C ALA A 90 -11.89 -7.14 -3.31
N LEU A 91 -12.03 -8.20 -2.49
CA LEU A 91 -11.81 -9.57 -2.94
C LEU A 91 -12.99 -10.14 -3.75
N MET A 92 -14.14 -9.45 -3.72
CA MET A 92 -15.36 -9.77 -4.50
C MET A 92 -15.88 -11.21 -4.31
N GLY A 93 -15.47 -11.89 -3.23
CA GLY A 93 -15.79 -13.31 -2.99
C GLY A 93 -15.18 -14.30 -3.99
N ALA A 94 -14.41 -13.83 -4.96
CA ALA A 94 -13.81 -14.63 -6.02
C ALA A 94 -12.28 -14.77 -5.87
N LEU A 95 -11.64 -13.79 -5.23
CA LEU A 95 -10.20 -13.78 -4.97
C LEU A 95 -9.92 -14.30 -3.56
N GLU A 96 -8.97 -15.23 -3.45
CA GLU A 96 -8.49 -15.70 -2.13
C GLU A 96 -7.73 -14.59 -1.39
N LYS A 97 -6.90 -13.84 -2.14
CA LYS A 97 -6.07 -12.74 -1.63
C LYS A 97 -5.57 -11.87 -2.77
N ILE A 98 -5.04 -10.70 -2.43
CA ILE A 98 -4.28 -9.84 -3.36
C ILE A 98 -2.97 -9.45 -2.68
N THR A 99 -1.84 -9.82 -3.27
CA THR A 99 -0.50 -9.48 -2.76
C THR A 99 0.03 -8.27 -3.51
N ASN A 100 0.49 -7.26 -2.78
CA ASN A 100 1.03 -6.03 -3.34
C ASN A 100 2.49 -5.87 -2.92
N GLU A 101 3.35 -5.54 -3.87
CA GLU A 101 4.77 -5.25 -3.69
C GLU A 101 5.06 -3.83 -4.17
N LEU A 102 5.58 -2.98 -3.28
CA LEU A 102 5.98 -1.62 -3.56
C LEU A 102 7.51 -1.48 -3.44
N LYS A 103 8.11 -0.77 -4.40
CA LYS A 103 9.54 -0.42 -4.39
C LYS A 103 9.70 1.05 -4.77
N PHE A 104 10.55 1.75 -4.04
CA PHE A 104 10.82 3.17 -4.26
C PHE A 104 12.30 3.33 -4.64
N GLU A 105 12.55 3.57 -5.93
CA GLU A 105 13.90 3.60 -6.50
C GLU A 105 14.28 5.02 -6.94
N ALA A 106 15.58 5.31 -6.98
CA ALA A 106 16.06 6.62 -7.44
C ALA A 106 15.65 6.88 -8.89
N GLY A 107 15.00 8.02 -9.12
CA GLY A 107 14.63 8.53 -10.43
C GLY A 107 15.56 9.64 -10.92
N GLN A 108 15.23 10.23 -12.07
CA GLN A 108 15.96 11.37 -12.63
C GLN A 108 15.86 12.60 -11.72
N GLY A 109 16.90 13.43 -11.72
CA GLY A 109 16.89 14.72 -11.01
C GLY A 109 16.75 14.61 -9.48
N GLY A 110 17.11 13.47 -8.88
CA GLY A 110 16.93 13.22 -7.44
C GLY A 110 15.50 12.82 -7.04
N GLY A 111 14.62 12.58 -8.03
CA GLY A 111 13.26 12.09 -7.84
C GLY A 111 13.18 10.60 -7.51
N CYS A 112 11.98 10.03 -7.62
CA CYS A 112 11.68 8.63 -7.29
C CYS A 112 10.85 7.98 -8.40
N VAL A 113 11.18 6.73 -8.73
CA VAL A 113 10.31 5.83 -9.49
C VAL A 113 9.66 4.86 -8.50
N CYS A 114 8.35 4.99 -8.31
CA CYS A 114 7.55 4.10 -7.48
C CYS A 114 7.06 2.94 -8.36
N LYS A 115 7.47 1.72 -8.03
CA LYS A 115 7.05 0.51 -8.73
C LYS A 115 6.08 -0.26 -7.85
N SER A 116 4.96 -0.66 -8.43
CA SER A 116 3.93 -1.46 -7.76
C SER A 116 3.64 -2.70 -8.58
N THR A 117 3.63 -3.86 -7.95
CA THR A 117 3.15 -5.10 -8.53
C THR A 117 2.06 -5.69 -7.66
N SER A 118 0.92 -6.04 -8.26
CA SER A 118 -0.21 -6.69 -7.62
C SER A 118 -0.41 -8.07 -8.22
N LYS A 119 -0.67 -9.09 -7.38
CA LYS A 119 -0.76 -10.51 -7.76
C LYS A 119 -1.88 -11.21 -7.00
#